data_AF-A0A1F6QMH3-F1
#
_entry.id   AF-A0A1F6QMH3-F1
#
_cell.length_a   1.000
_cell.length_b   1.000
_cell.length_c   1.000
_cell.angle_alpha   90.00
_cell.angle_beta   90.00
_cell.angle_gamma   90.00
#
_symmetry.space_group_name_H-M   'P 1'
#
loop_
_entity.id
_entity.type
_entity.pdbx_description
1 polymer ?
#
loop_
_entity_poly.entity_id
_entity_poly.type
_entity_poly.pdbx_seq_one_letter_code
_entity_poly.pdbx_strand_id
1 'polypeptide(L)'
;MKSKNILYIGDNTGEIVFDKILVEELQSNGCQVTYTVKSSPILNDALMEDATATGMTTLTHVIESGSTTAGTLISQGTDEFIEYLNKADLIISKGQGNLETISEESLNKPVFYLLLSKCNHISKALGIKKFDLILMHDTSFKSYLKQNQCLWV
;
A
#
# COMPACT_ATOMS: atom_id res chain seq x y z
N MET A 1 -16.65 -12.39 5.62
CA MET A 1 -15.87 -12.27 6.87
C MET A 1 -15.56 -10.80 7.07
N LYS A 2 -15.68 -10.28 8.29
CA LYS A 2 -15.20 -8.92 8.62
C LYS A 2 -13.68 -9.05 8.80
N SER A 3 -12.87 -8.41 7.96
CA SER A 3 -11.41 -8.45 8.10
C SER A 3 -11.01 -7.87 9.46
N LYS A 4 -10.22 -8.61 10.23
CA LYS A 4 -9.80 -8.18 11.57
C LYS A 4 -8.40 -7.60 11.56
N ASN A 5 -7.49 -8.13 10.74
CA ASN A 5 -6.11 -7.68 10.65
C ASN A 5 -5.84 -7.02 9.30
N ILE A 6 -5.52 -5.73 9.30
CA ILE A 6 -5.22 -4.95 8.10
C ILE A 6 -3.74 -4.56 8.11
N LEU A 7 -3.03 -4.91 7.05
CA LEU A 7 -1.71 -4.32 6.78
C LEU A 7 -1.90 -3.11 5.87
N TYR A 8 -1.49 -1.94 6.36
CA TYR A 8 -1.59 -0.67 5.66
C TYR A 8 -0.20 -0.25 5.19
N ILE A 9 0.06 -0.34 3.89
CA ILE A 9 1.35 0.01 3.30
C ILE A 9 1.29 1.47 2.84
N GLY A 10 1.99 2.34 3.57
CA GLY A 10 2.09 3.77 3.27
C GLY A 10 2.89 4.07 2.00
N ASP A 11 2.81 5.33 1.56
CA ASP A 11 3.57 5.86 0.42
C ASP A 11 4.40 7.06 0.91
N ASN A 12 3.86 8.28 0.81
CA ASN A 12 4.66 9.49 0.95
C ASN A 12 4.58 10.17 2.34
N THR A 13 5.66 10.84 2.74
CA THR A 13 5.69 11.85 3.80
C THR A 13 4.66 12.94 3.50
N GLY A 14 3.96 13.40 4.54
CA GLY A 14 2.82 14.32 4.42
C GLY A 14 1.50 13.62 4.13
N GLU A 15 1.47 12.59 3.26
CA GLU A 15 0.26 11.78 3.03
C GLU A 15 -0.12 10.97 4.28
N ILE A 16 0.88 10.51 5.03
CA ILE A 16 0.72 9.80 6.31
C ILE A 16 -0.18 10.56 7.31
N VAL A 17 -0.24 11.90 7.26
CA VAL A 17 -1.15 12.71 8.09
C VAL A 17 -2.61 12.42 7.77
N PHE A 18 -2.93 12.25 6.48
CA PHE A 18 -4.28 11.91 6.02
C PHE A 18 -4.57 10.43 6.20
N ASP A 19 -3.55 9.56 6.05
CA ASP A 19 -3.71 8.13 6.29
C ASP A 19 -4.19 7.85 7.72
N LYS A 20 -3.79 8.65 8.72
CA LYS A 20 -4.28 8.54 10.10
C LYS A 20 -5.80 8.53 10.20
N ILE A 21 -6.49 9.38 9.45
CA ILE A 21 -7.96 9.49 9.50
C ILE A 21 -8.59 8.16 9.08
N LEU A 22 -8.05 7.53 8.03
CA LEU A 22 -8.54 6.23 7.59
C LEU A 22 -8.18 5.11 8.58
N VAL A 23 -6.98 5.15 9.17
CA VAL A 23 -6.58 4.21 10.21
C VAL A 23 -7.49 4.30 11.43
N GLU A 24 -7.79 5.52 11.91
CA GLU A 24 -8.75 5.78 13.01
C GLU A 24 -10.12 5.20 12.70
N GLU A 25 -10.66 5.48 11.51
CA GLU A 25 -11.97 4.96 11.10
C GLU A 25 -11.99 3.42 11.04
N LEU A 26 -10.94 2.80 10.48
CA LEU A 26 -10.82 1.34 10.44
C LEU A 26 -10.78 0.72 11.85
N GLN A 27 -10.03 1.34 12.76
CA GLN A 27 -9.95 0.91 14.16
C GLN A 27 -11.29 1.08 14.89
N SER A 28 -12.00 2.21 14.69
CA SER A 28 -13.35 2.43 15.23
C SER A 28 -14.36 1.40 14.72
N ASN A 29 -14.14 0.81 13.55
CA ASN A 29 -14.94 -0.28 12.99
C ASN A 29 -14.53 -1.69 13.49
N GLY A 30 -13.55 -1.76 14.39
CA GLY A 30 -13.07 -2.98 15.05
C GLY A 30 -11.93 -3.69 14.33
N CYS A 31 -11.23 -3.02 13.42
CA CYS A 31 -10.05 -3.58 12.75
C CYS A 31 -8.77 -3.31 13.57
N GLN A 32 -7.84 -4.25 13.55
CA GLN A 32 -6.46 -4.08 13.98
C GLN A 32 -5.64 -3.68 12.76
N VAL A 33 -5.03 -2.50 12.80
CA VAL A 33 -4.23 -1.99 11.70
C VAL A 33 -2.75 -2.07 12.06
N THR A 34 -1.93 -2.55 11.14
CA THR A 34 -0.48 -2.39 11.21
C THR A 34 -0.07 -1.49 10.06
N TYR A 35 0.59 -0.37 10.37
CA TYR A 35 1.02 0.60 9.36
C TYR A 35 2.46 0.34 8.97
N THR A 36 2.79 0.43 7.69
CA THR A 36 4.13 0.19 7.17
C THR A 36 4.73 1.45 6.56
N VAL A 37 5.97 1.73 6.96
CA VAL A 37 6.84 2.80 6.43
C VAL A 37 8.04 2.21 5.68
N LYS A 38 8.84 3.06 5.01
CA LYS A 38 10.13 2.62 4.44
C LYS A 38 11.18 2.44 5.52
N SER A 39 12.14 1.55 5.25
CA SER A 39 13.32 1.33 6.09
C SER A 39 14.47 2.30 5.81
N SER A 40 14.42 3.00 4.68
CA SER A 40 15.45 3.98 4.31
C SER A 40 14.87 5.08 3.42
N PRO A 41 15.49 6.27 3.35
CA PRO A 41 15.01 7.36 2.52
C PRO A 41 14.97 6.97 1.04
N ILE A 42 13.76 6.91 0.48
CA ILE A 42 13.52 6.71 -0.95
C ILE A 42 12.56 7.81 -1.40
N LEU A 43 13.05 8.72 -2.26
CA LEU A 43 12.28 9.88 -2.72
C LEU A 43 11.69 10.67 -1.53
N ASN A 44 10.37 10.73 -1.45
CA ASN A 44 9.61 11.36 -0.39
C ASN A 44 8.75 10.35 0.38
N ASP A 45 9.16 9.07 0.41
CA ASP A 45 8.43 8.04 1.14
C ASP A 45 8.56 8.20 2.65
N ALA A 46 7.46 7.90 3.37
CA ALA A 46 7.40 8.06 4.81
C ALA A 46 8.31 7.08 5.54
N LEU A 47 9.02 7.58 6.55
CA LEU A 47 9.89 6.81 7.46
C LEU A 47 9.30 6.68 8.86
N MET A 48 9.93 5.88 9.72
CA MET A 48 9.55 5.74 11.13
C MET A 48 9.54 7.09 11.87
N GLU A 49 10.45 7.99 11.50
CA GLU A 49 10.49 9.35 12.04
C GLU A 49 9.23 10.15 11.70
N ASP A 50 8.73 10.04 10.46
CA ASP A 50 7.47 10.67 10.04
C ASP A 50 6.27 10.08 10.77
N ALA A 51 6.24 8.76 10.95
CA ALA A 51 5.19 8.10 11.70
C ALA A 51 5.17 8.54 13.17
N THR A 52 6.34 8.75 13.76
CA THR A 52 6.47 9.28 15.12
C THR A 52 6.02 10.75 15.18
N ALA A 53 6.52 11.60 14.29
CA ALA A 53 6.21 13.03 14.25
C ALA A 53 4.72 13.31 14.02
N THR A 54 4.06 12.47 13.23
CA THR A 54 2.61 12.59 12.96
C THR A 54 1.74 11.89 14.01
N GLY A 55 2.33 11.15 14.95
CA GLY A 55 1.62 10.40 15.98
C GLY A 55 0.93 9.13 15.48
N MET A 56 1.32 8.61 14.31
CA MET A 56 0.87 7.32 13.80
C MET A 56 1.31 6.17 14.72
N THR A 57 2.52 6.25 15.30
CA THR A 57 3.04 5.26 16.25
C THR A 57 2.27 5.22 17.58
N THR A 58 1.60 6.31 17.94
CA THR A 58 0.69 6.35 19.09
C THR A 58 -0.68 5.76 18.76
N LEU A 59 -1.10 5.87 17.49
CA LEU A 59 -2.38 5.40 17.00
C LEU A 59 -2.38 3.88 16.75
N THR A 60 -1.30 3.35 16.17
CA THR A 60 -1.25 1.95 15.74
C THR A 60 0.17 1.40 15.70
N HIS A 61 0.32 0.07 15.61
CA HIS A 61 1.65 -0.54 15.44
C HIS A 61 2.24 -0.16 14.08
N VAL A 62 3.43 0.43 14.08
CA VAL A 62 4.15 0.84 12.86
C VAL A 62 5.38 -0.02 12.69
N ILE A 63 5.58 -0.55 11.49
CA ILE A 63 6.70 -1.42 11.13
C ILE A 63 7.40 -0.90 9.88
N GLU A 64 8.65 -1.28 9.69
CA GLU A 64 9.38 -0.94 8.49
C GLU A 64 9.29 -2.08 7.45
N SER A 65 9.06 -1.70 6.19
CA SER A 65 8.90 -2.67 5.10
C SER A 65 10.17 -3.45 4.75
N GLY A 66 11.37 -2.95 5.04
CA GLY A 66 12.64 -3.52 4.58
C GLY A 66 13.00 -3.17 3.13
N SER A 67 12.03 -2.71 2.35
CA SER A 67 12.26 -2.38 0.94
C SER A 67 13.07 -1.09 0.77
N THR A 68 14.04 -1.14 -0.14
CA THR A 68 14.97 -0.05 -0.46
C THR A 68 14.79 0.48 -1.89
N THR A 69 13.60 0.27 -2.47
CA THR A 69 13.21 0.77 -3.79
C THR A 69 11.95 1.64 -3.70
N ALA A 70 11.62 2.35 -4.79
CA ALA A 70 10.30 2.93 -4.96
C ALA A 70 9.27 1.79 -5.07
N GLY A 71 8.17 1.88 -4.31
CA GLY A 71 7.28 0.73 -4.11
C GLY A 71 7.84 -0.29 -3.11
N THR A 72 7.15 -1.40 -2.89
CA THR A 72 7.48 -2.37 -1.84
C THR A 72 7.74 -3.74 -2.45
N LEU A 73 9.01 -4.11 -2.57
CA LEU A 73 9.43 -5.45 -2.97
C LEU A 73 9.37 -6.38 -1.76
N ILE A 74 8.47 -7.38 -1.81
CA ILE A 74 8.26 -8.31 -0.69
C ILE A 74 9.51 -9.16 -0.44
N SER A 75 10.28 -9.46 -1.49
CA SER A 75 11.56 -10.17 -1.39
C SER A 75 12.63 -9.46 -0.54
N GLN A 76 12.46 -8.15 -0.28
CA GLN A 76 13.32 -7.35 0.60
C GLN A 76 12.71 -7.16 2.00
N GLY A 77 11.56 -7.78 2.27
CA GLY A 77 10.80 -7.62 3.50
C GLY A 77 11.63 -7.88 4.76
N THR A 78 11.48 -7.04 5.78
CA THR A 78 11.94 -7.41 7.13
C THR A 78 11.16 -8.63 7.63
N ASP A 79 11.73 -9.41 8.56
CA ASP A 79 11.02 -10.55 9.15
C ASP A 79 9.68 -10.13 9.76
N GLU A 80 9.63 -8.95 10.41
CA GLU A 80 8.41 -8.38 10.98
C GLU A 80 7.40 -8.02 9.88
N PHE A 81 7.83 -7.37 8.79
CA PHE A 81 6.95 -7.08 7.66
C PHE A 81 6.35 -8.35 7.06
N ILE A 82 7.16 -9.39 6.84
CA ILE A 82 6.69 -10.67 6.30
C ILE A 82 5.71 -11.36 7.27
N GLU A 83 5.97 -11.29 8.58
CA GLU A 83 5.06 -11.82 9.59
C GLU A 83 3.68 -11.15 9.53
N TYR A 84 3.63 -9.82 9.53
CA TYR A 84 2.37 -9.07 9.46
C TYR A 84 1.69 -9.19 8.11
N LEU A 85 2.45 -9.21 7.02
CA LEU A 85 1.95 -9.50 5.67
C LEU A 85 1.23 -10.85 5.65
N ASN A 86 1.80 -11.90 6.27
CA ASN A 86 1.20 -13.22 6.31
C ASN A 86 -0.05 -13.27 7.20
N LYS A 87 -0.06 -12.56 8.33
CA LYS A 87 -1.21 -12.48 9.25
C LYS A 87 -2.37 -11.62 8.76
N ALA A 88 -2.13 -10.70 7.83
CA ALA A 88 -3.16 -9.80 7.33
C ALA A 88 -4.29 -10.54 6.61
N ASP A 89 -5.53 -10.18 6.97
CA ASP A 89 -6.75 -10.61 6.26
C ASP A 89 -7.00 -9.72 5.03
N LEU A 90 -6.47 -8.50 5.05
CA LEU A 90 -6.62 -7.47 4.03
C LEU A 90 -5.37 -6.59 3.98
N ILE A 91 -4.96 -6.21 2.77
CA ILE A 91 -3.90 -5.23 2.55
C ILE A 91 -4.50 -3.96 1.93
N ILE A 92 -4.18 -2.81 2.51
CA ILE A 92 -4.40 -1.50 1.89
C ILE A 92 -3.04 -0.98 1.46
N SER A 93 -2.90 -0.66 0.18
CA SER A 93 -1.63 -0.26 -0.42
C SER A 93 -1.76 1.10 -1.08
N LYS A 94 -0.98 2.07 -0.60
CA LYS A 94 -0.99 3.44 -1.12
C LYS A 94 0.02 3.63 -2.22
N GLY A 95 -0.30 4.48 -3.19
CA GLY A 95 0.68 4.94 -4.18
C GLY A 95 0.89 4.02 -5.38
N GLN A 96 1.47 4.60 -6.43
CA GLN A 96 1.67 3.90 -7.70
C GLN A 96 2.82 2.91 -7.65
N GLY A 97 3.92 3.23 -6.96
CA GLY A 97 5.05 2.31 -6.82
C GLY A 97 4.64 1.01 -6.13
N ASN A 98 3.83 1.10 -5.07
CA ASN A 98 3.32 -0.10 -4.40
C ASN A 98 2.33 -0.89 -5.26
N LEU A 99 1.51 -0.21 -6.10
CA LEU A 99 0.69 -0.91 -7.11
C LEU A 99 1.58 -1.72 -8.05
N GLU A 100 2.60 -1.10 -8.63
CA GLU A 100 3.51 -1.73 -9.59
C GLU A 100 4.25 -2.92 -8.97
N THR A 101 4.75 -2.83 -7.73
CA THR A 101 5.49 -3.93 -7.11
C THR A 101 4.60 -5.04 -6.53
N ILE A 102 3.54 -4.69 -5.79
CA ILE A 102 2.74 -5.69 -5.04
C ILE A 102 1.80 -6.45 -5.99
N SER A 103 1.38 -5.83 -7.10
CA SER A 103 0.48 -6.51 -8.06
C SER A 103 1.16 -7.64 -8.83
N GLU A 104 2.49 -7.63 -8.93
CA GLU A 104 3.29 -8.73 -9.49
C GLU A 104 3.32 -9.95 -8.56
N GLU A 105 3.03 -9.74 -7.27
CA GLU A 105 3.05 -10.78 -6.25
C GLU A 105 1.74 -11.59 -6.26
N SER A 106 1.88 -12.91 -6.03
CA SER A 106 0.76 -13.83 -5.91
C SER A 106 0.33 -13.97 -4.46
N LEU A 107 -0.34 -12.94 -3.94
CA LEU A 107 -0.86 -12.94 -2.57
C LEU A 107 -2.24 -13.62 -2.51
N ASN A 108 -2.39 -14.63 -1.66
CA ASN A 108 -3.67 -15.33 -1.40
C ASN A 108 -4.59 -14.54 -0.46
N LYS A 109 -4.68 -13.21 -0.64
CA LYS A 109 -5.46 -12.31 0.21
C LYS A 109 -5.86 -11.04 -0.56
N PRO A 110 -6.99 -10.40 -0.20
CA PRO A 110 -7.43 -9.20 -0.87
C PRO A 110 -6.45 -8.04 -0.65
N VAL A 111 -6.14 -7.34 -1.75
CA VAL A 111 -5.35 -6.11 -1.74
C VAL A 111 -6.18 -5.00 -2.40
N PHE A 112 -6.29 -3.87 -1.72
CA PHE A 112 -6.86 -2.64 -2.27
C PHE A 112 -5.76 -1.61 -2.48
N TYR A 113 -5.73 -1.02 -3.66
CA TYR A 113 -4.82 0.05 -4.04
C TYR A 113 -5.55 1.39 -3.98
N LEU A 114 -5.00 2.35 -3.25
CA LEU A 114 -5.48 3.74 -3.21
C LEU A 114 -4.38 4.66 -3.71
N LEU A 115 -4.60 5.28 -4.88
CA LEU A 115 -3.59 6.11 -5.53
C LEU A 115 -4.22 7.16 -6.44
N LEU A 116 -3.41 8.14 -6.83
CA LEU A 116 -3.67 9.00 -7.99
C LEU A 116 -2.94 8.44 -9.21
N SER A 117 -3.59 8.43 -10.38
CA SER A 117 -2.93 8.04 -11.64
C SER A 117 -1.93 9.11 -12.11
N LYS A 118 -0.69 9.09 -11.61
CA LYS A 118 0.30 10.14 -11.87
C LYS A 118 0.94 10.03 -13.26
N CYS A 119 0.91 8.87 -13.90
CA CYS A 119 1.56 8.64 -15.20
C CYS A 119 0.60 8.24 -16.33
N ASN A 120 0.99 8.55 -17.57
CA ASN A 120 0.22 8.20 -18.76
C ASN A 120 0.15 6.68 -18.99
N HIS A 121 1.14 5.94 -18.49
CA HIS A 121 1.18 4.50 -18.64
C HIS A 121 0.04 3.85 -17.84
N ILE A 122 -0.04 4.10 -16.53
CA ILE A 122 -1.10 3.58 -15.66
C ILE A 122 -2.48 4.11 -16.07
N SER A 123 -2.61 5.41 -16.40
CA SER A 123 -3.92 5.94 -16.82
C SER A 123 -4.44 5.30 -18.11
N LYS A 124 -3.58 5.12 -19.13
CA LYS A 124 -3.94 4.38 -20.35
C LYS A 124 -4.24 2.92 -20.05
N ALA A 125 -3.36 2.28 -19.27
CA ALA A 125 -3.50 0.91 -18.80
C ALA A 125 -4.58 0.74 -17.74
N LEU A 126 -5.44 1.72 -17.50
CA LEU A 126 -6.66 1.59 -16.70
C LEU A 126 -7.87 2.24 -17.39
N GLY A 127 -7.70 2.87 -18.56
CA GLY A 127 -8.77 3.54 -19.28
C GLY A 127 -9.33 4.76 -18.55
N ILE A 128 -8.53 5.34 -17.66
CA ILE A 128 -8.87 6.49 -16.82
C ILE A 128 -8.08 7.72 -17.25
N LYS A 129 -8.42 8.88 -16.68
CA LYS A 129 -7.68 10.12 -16.92
C LYS A 129 -6.48 10.20 -15.97
N LYS A 130 -5.45 10.91 -16.41
CA LYS A 130 -4.33 11.28 -15.54
C LYS A 130 -4.88 12.10 -14.36
N PHE A 131 -4.39 11.79 -13.17
CA PHE A 131 -4.81 12.33 -11.88
C PHE A 131 -6.20 11.90 -11.38
N ASP A 132 -6.83 10.91 -12.02
CA ASP A 132 -8.00 10.27 -11.40
C ASP A 132 -7.58 9.58 -10.09
N LEU A 133 -8.44 9.70 -9.08
CA LEU A 133 -8.33 8.97 -7.82
C LEU A 133 -8.85 7.55 -8.02
N ILE A 134 -8.04 6.58 -7.62
CA ILE A 134 -8.30 5.16 -7.82
C ILE A 134 -8.44 4.51 -6.44
N LEU A 135 -9.53 3.79 -6.26
CA LEU A 135 -9.67 2.72 -5.26
C LEU A 135 -9.95 1.43 -6.05
N MET A 136 -9.03 0.48 -6.01
CA MET A 136 -9.11 -0.70 -6.86
C MET A 136 -8.71 -1.97 -6.13
N HIS A 137 -9.47 -3.04 -6.33
CA HIS A 137 -9.12 -4.38 -5.85
C HIS A 137 -8.17 -5.10 -6.82
N ASP A 138 -7.20 -5.86 -6.31
CA ASP A 138 -6.15 -6.52 -7.10
C ASP A 138 -6.67 -7.37 -8.28
N THR A 139 -7.77 -8.11 -8.10
CA THR A 139 -8.35 -8.90 -9.20
C THR A 139 -8.82 -8.04 -10.36
N SER A 140 -9.28 -6.81 -10.09
CA SER A 140 -9.69 -5.87 -11.13
C SER A 140 -8.48 -5.35 -11.89
N PHE A 141 -7.38 -5.06 -11.20
CA PHE A 141 -6.13 -4.64 -11.83
C PHE A 141 -5.55 -5.72 -12.74
N LYS A 142 -5.41 -6.95 -12.22
CA LYS A 142 -4.88 -8.09 -12.98
C LYS A 142 -5.75 -8.42 -14.19
N SER A 143 -7.08 -8.29 -14.06
CA SER A 143 -8.00 -8.46 -15.19
C SER A 143 -7.80 -7.38 -16.25
N TYR A 144 -7.58 -6.14 -15.82
CA TYR A 144 -7.33 -5.04 -16.74
C TYR A 144 -6.05 -5.24 -17.54
N LEU A 145 -4.94 -5.61 -16.89
CA LEU A 145 -3.66 -5.89 -17.57
C LEU A 145 -3.79 -7.01 -18.61
N LYS A 146 -4.50 -8.09 -18.27
CA LYS A 146 -4.76 -9.21 -19.19
C LYS A 146 -5.58 -8.80 -20.41
N GLN A 147 -6.59 -7.96 -20.23
CA GLN A 147 -7.48 -7.51 -21.33
C GLN A 147 -6.79 -6.54 -22.28
N ASN A 148 -5.85 -5.73 -21.78
CA ASN A 148 -5.22 -4.66 -22.54
C ASN A 148 -3.82 -5.00 -23.06
N GLN A 149 -3.41 -6.28 -22.99
CA GLN A 149 -2.09 -6.76 -23.42
C GLN A 149 -0.93 -5.91 -22.88
N CYS A 150 -1.08 -5.34 -21.68
CA CYS A 150 0.06 -4.81 -20.94
C CYS A 150 0.78 -6.00 -20.30
N LEU A 151 1.40 -6.82 -21.15
CA LEU A 151 2.37 -7.82 -20.76
C LEU A 151 3.64 -7.06 -20.43
N TRP A 152 4.00 -6.99 -19.15
CA TRP A 152 5.38 -6.71 -18.77
C TRP A 152 6.21 -7.96 -19.09
N VAL A 153 6.58 -8.09 -20.37
CA VAL A 153 7.66 -8.97 -20.87
C VAL A 153 8.40 -8.22 -21.96
#